data_AF-A0A431HR28-F1
#
_entry.id   AF-A0A431HR28-F1
#
_cell.length_a   1.000
_cell.length_b   1.000
_cell.length_c   1.000
_cell.angle_alpha   90.00
_cell.angle_beta   90.00
_cell.angle_gamma   90.00
#
_symmetry.space_group_name_H-M   'P 1'
#
loop_
_entity.id
_entity.type
_entity.pdbx_description
1 polymer ?
#
loop_
_entity_poly.entity_id
_entity_poly.type
_entity_poly.pdbx_seq_one_letter_code
_entity_poly.pdbx_strand_id
1 'polypeptide(L)'
;MEMEKYFEDLKNIEDRIENEIDKNKKRKNIYIRYASYETTHKDGVERIIDNLDDVAIEGYVVFESKEEPFYGGPKTKSYRSKVLKNPTWMKVAVCAEQKIRKTRDFHHCFLESFKFLRNEEIKGKSVKVYDFSMGS
;
A
#
# COMPACT_ATOMS: atom_id res chain seq x y z
N MET A 1 -19.69 21.27 -3.32
CA MET A 1 -19.20 20.90 -4.66
C MET A 1 -17.76 20.37 -4.65
N GLU A 2 -16.72 21.15 -4.29
CA GLU A 2 -15.33 20.61 -4.28
C GLU A 2 -15.08 19.55 -3.20
N MET A 3 -15.63 19.76 -2.00
CA MET A 3 -15.53 18.80 -0.90
C MET A 3 -16.28 17.48 -1.17
N GLU A 4 -17.44 17.54 -1.84
CA GLU A 4 -18.20 16.34 -2.20
C GLU A 4 -17.44 15.49 -3.21
N LYS A 5 -16.85 16.13 -4.22
CA LYS A 5 -16.01 15.47 -5.20
C LYS A 5 -14.79 14.80 -4.56
N TYR A 6 -14.14 15.47 -3.60
CA TYR A 6 -13.03 14.88 -2.85
C TYR A 6 -13.42 13.55 -2.19
N PHE A 7 -14.54 13.52 -1.47
CA PHE A 7 -15.00 12.29 -0.81
C PHE A 7 -15.45 11.22 -1.82
N GLU A 8 -16.01 11.62 -2.96
CA GLU A 8 -16.35 10.70 -4.04
C GLU A 8 -15.11 10.06 -4.66
N ASP A 9 -14.09 10.85 -5.00
CA ASP A 9 -12.83 10.36 -5.56
C ASP A 9 -12.10 9.43 -4.58
N LEU A 10 -12.03 9.81 -3.29
CA LEU A 10 -11.46 8.97 -2.23
C LEU A 10 -12.20 7.63 -2.13
N LYS A 11 -13.53 7.68 -2.08
CA LYS A 11 -14.36 6.48 -1.98
C LYS A 11 -14.18 5.57 -3.19
N ASN A 12 -14.08 6.14 -4.39
CA ASN A 12 -13.83 5.36 -5.61
C ASN A 12 -12.50 4.60 -5.54
N ILE A 13 -11.43 5.25 -5.06
CA ILE A 13 -10.12 4.60 -4.85
C ILE A 13 -10.23 3.48 -3.81
N GLU A 14 -10.88 3.74 -2.67
CA GLU A 14 -11.10 2.75 -1.61
C GLU A 14 -11.88 1.54 -2.14
N ASP A 15 -13.02 1.76 -2.81
CA ASP A 15 -13.85 0.72 -3.39
C ASP A 15 -13.05 -0.13 -4.40
N ARG A 16 -12.20 0.49 -5.23
CA ARG A 16 -11.32 -0.23 -6.17
C ARG A 16 -10.31 -1.12 -5.46
N ILE A 17 -9.64 -0.60 -4.45
CA ILE A 17 -8.68 -1.37 -3.62
C ILE A 17 -9.40 -2.52 -2.94
N GLU A 18 -10.58 -2.26 -2.40
CA GLU A 18 -11.38 -3.26 -1.71
C GLU A 18 -11.77 -4.41 -2.63
N ASN A 19 -12.26 -4.09 -3.84
CA ASN A 19 -12.61 -5.08 -4.85
C ASN A 19 -11.40 -5.91 -5.31
N GLU A 20 -10.21 -5.32 -5.43
CA GLU A 20 -9.00 -6.07 -5.82
C GLU A 20 -8.51 -7.00 -4.70
N ILE A 21 -8.58 -6.55 -3.45
CA ILE A 21 -8.20 -7.35 -2.28
C ILE A 21 -9.18 -8.50 -2.07
N ASP A 22 -10.48 -8.27 -2.28
CA ASP A 22 -11.51 -9.26 -2.03
C ASP A 22 -12.34 -9.60 -3.28
N LYS A 23 -11.65 -10.10 -4.31
CA LYS A 23 -12.27 -10.58 -5.56
C LYS A 23 -13.41 -11.60 -5.38
N ASN A 24 -13.47 -12.27 -4.22
CA ASN A 24 -14.50 -13.27 -3.90
C ASN A 24 -15.52 -12.78 -2.87
N LYS A 25 -15.44 -11.53 -2.40
CA LYS A 25 -16.32 -10.94 -1.37
C LYS A 25 -16.43 -11.78 -0.08
N LYS A 26 -15.35 -12.48 0.30
CA LYS A 26 -15.32 -13.37 1.48
C LYS A 26 -14.69 -12.71 2.71
N ARG A 27 -13.98 -11.61 2.54
CA ARG A 27 -13.29 -10.90 3.63
C ARG A 27 -14.23 -9.83 4.18
N LYS A 28 -14.46 -9.88 5.49
CA LYS A 28 -15.41 -8.96 6.14
C LYS A 28 -14.86 -7.55 6.36
N ASN A 29 -13.54 -7.38 6.46
CA ASN A 29 -12.90 -6.10 6.74
C ASN A 29 -11.64 -5.95 5.89
N ILE A 30 -11.42 -4.77 5.30
CA ILE A 30 -10.18 -4.36 4.63
C ILE A 30 -9.64 -3.17 5.42
N TYR A 31 -8.33 -3.20 5.71
CA TYR A 31 -7.73 -2.25 6.64
C TYR A 31 -6.98 -1.15 5.92
N ILE A 32 -6.30 -1.47 4.82
CA ILE A 32 -5.48 -0.51 4.08
C ILE A 32 -6.29 0.71 3.62
N ARG A 33 -5.65 1.86 3.71
CA ARG A 33 -6.09 3.15 3.18
C ARG A 33 -4.98 3.73 2.32
N TYR A 34 -5.34 4.24 1.15
CA TYR A 34 -4.40 4.85 0.21
C TYR A 34 -5.08 5.97 -0.56
N ALA A 35 -4.40 7.10 -0.64
CA ALA A 35 -4.71 8.19 -1.55
C ALA A 35 -3.38 8.84 -1.96
N SER A 36 -3.33 9.34 -3.19
CA SER A 36 -2.22 10.16 -3.66
C SER A 36 -2.75 11.55 -3.97
N TYR A 37 -1.90 12.57 -3.82
CA TYR A 37 -2.27 13.96 -3.94
C TYR A 37 -1.37 14.67 -4.94
N GLU A 38 -1.95 15.46 -5.84
CA GLU A 38 -1.21 16.40 -6.67
C GLU A 38 -1.01 17.70 -5.88
N THR A 39 0.25 17.99 -5.51
CA THR A 39 0.62 19.19 -4.72
C THR A 39 0.89 20.42 -5.59
N THR A 40 0.74 20.32 -6.92
CA THR A 40 1.15 21.35 -7.88
C THR A 40 0.03 22.25 -8.40
N HIS A 41 -1.13 22.31 -7.74
CA HIS A 41 -2.15 23.26 -8.16
C HIS A 41 -1.78 24.70 -7.78
N LYS A 42 -1.89 25.59 -8.78
CA LYS A 42 -1.60 27.03 -8.65
C LYS A 42 -2.47 27.75 -7.62
N ASP A 43 -3.58 27.13 -7.20
CA ASP A 43 -4.52 27.63 -6.20
C ASP A 43 -4.19 27.14 -4.77
N GLY A 44 -3.16 26.30 -4.60
CA GLY A 44 -2.77 25.74 -3.30
C GLY A 44 -3.70 24.64 -2.79
N VAL A 45 -4.60 24.11 -3.63
CA VAL A 45 -5.54 23.05 -3.26
C VAL A 45 -4.97 21.68 -3.64
N GLU A 46 -4.78 20.81 -2.65
CA GLU A 46 -4.44 19.41 -2.89
C GLU A 46 -5.63 18.67 -3.51
N ARG A 47 -5.39 17.94 -4.59
CA ARG A 47 -6.41 17.11 -5.24
C ARG A 47 -6.00 15.66 -5.19
N ILE A 48 -6.96 14.80 -4.85
CA ILE A 48 -6.77 13.36 -4.91
C ILE A 48 -6.58 12.97 -6.38
N ILE A 49 -5.60 12.11 -6.62
CA ILE A 49 -5.37 11.47 -7.91
C ILE A 49 -5.57 9.96 -7.78
N ASP A 50 -6.28 9.39 -8.74
CA ASP A 50 -6.37 7.94 -8.91
C ASP A 50 -5.23 7.47 -9.80
N ASN A 51 -4.12 7.06 -9.16
CA ASN A 51 -2.93 6.53 -9.81
C ASN A 51 -2.80 5.00 -9.59
N LEU A 52 -3.89 4.30 -9.25
CA LEU A 52 -3.84 2.89 -8.84
C LEU A 52 -3.25 1.97 -9.93
N ASP A 53 -3.40 2.34 -11.19
CA ASP A 53 -2.89 1.58 -12.34
C ASP A 53 -1.47 1.99 -12.77
N ASP A 54 -0.95 3.09 -12.23
CA ASP A 54 0.40 3.57 -12.52
C ASP A 54 1.45 2.70 -11.84
N VAL A 55 2.60 2.54 -12.51
CA VAL A 55 3.76 1.84 -11.96
C VAL A 55 4.31 2.62 -10.76
N ALA A 56 4.24 2.01 -9.58
CA ALA A 56 4.74 2.61 -8.35
C ALA A 56 6.27 2.53 -8.23
N ILE A 57 6.85 1.41 -8.66
CA ILE A 57 8.30 1.18 -8.58
C ILE A 57 8.77 0.41 -9.82
N GLU A 58 9.78 0.93 -10.50
CA GLU A 58 10.41 0.23 -11.62
C GLU A 58 11.42 -0.85 -11.18
N GLY A 59 11.40 -1.95 -11.92
CA GLY A 59 12.29 -3.10 -11.74
C GLY A 59 11.65 -4.25 -10.99
N TYR A 60 12.48 -5.18 -10.53
CA TYR A 60 12.05 -6.26 -9.65
C TYR A 60 12.08 -5.79 -8.20
N VAL A 61 11.00 -6.03 -7.46
CA VAL A 61 10.88 -5.58 -6.07
C VAL A 61 10.27 -6.64 -5.17
N VAL A 62 10.59 -6.55 -3.88
CA VAL A 62 9.94 -7.26 -2.78
C VAL A 62 9.65 -6.26 -1.67
N PHE A 63 8.49 -6.40 -1.04
CA PHE A 63 8.18 -5.70 0.19
C PHE A 63 8.43 -6.61 1.39
N GLU A 64 9.13 -6.11 2.40
CA GLU A 64 9.48 -6.81 3.62
C GLU A 64 9.22 -5.90 4.84
N SER A 65 8.55 -6.47 5.84
CA SER A 65 8.38 -5.82 7.15
C SER A 65 8.68 -6.83 8.24
N LYS A 66 9.33 -6.38 9.31
CA LYS A 66 9.54 -7.18 10.50
C LYS A 66 8.22 -7.37 11.26
N GLU A 67 8.26 -8.23 12.26
CA GLU A 67 7.21 -8.31 13.27
C GLU A 67 7.02 -6.96 13.98
N GLU A 68 5.80 -6.69 14.45
CA GLU A 68 5.41 -5.47 15.15
C GLU A 68 4.74 -5.85 16.49
N PRO A 69 5.52 -6.12 17.55
CA PRO A 69 4.97 -6.60 18.81
C PRO A 69 4.16 -5.54 19.56
N PHE A 70 4.44 -4.25 19.37
CA PHE A 70 3.79 -3.18 20.12
C PHE A 70 2.33 -3.02 19.67
N TYR A 71 2.11 -2.80 18.37
CA TYR A 71 0.75 -2.65 17.82
C TYR A 71 0.10 -3.99 17.44
N GLY A 72 0.90 -4.96 17.00
CA GLY A 72 0.42 -6.27 16.53
C GLY A 72 0.26 -7.35 17.61
N GLY A 73 0.85 -7.13 18.77
CA GLY A 73 0.82 -8.04 19.91
C GLY A 73 1.55 -9.37 19.66
N PRO A 74 1.36 -10.38 20.52
CA PRO A 74 2.19 -11.60 20.57
C PRO A 74 2.00 -12.56 19.38
N LYS A 75 1.01 -12.30 18.50
CA LYS A 75 0.73 -13.11 17.32
C LYS A 75 1.22 -12.46 16.02
N THR A 76 1.91 -11.33 16.12
CA THR A 76 2.55 -10.66 14.99
C THR A 76 3.48 -11.61 14.25
N LYS A 77 3.63 -11.42 12.94
CA LYS A 77 4.57 -12.15 12.10
C LYS A 77 5.18 -11.19 11.10
N SER A 78 6.43 -11.47 10.71
CA SER A 78 7.04 -10.78 9.58
C SER A 78 6.23 -11.01 8.30
N TYR A 79 6.30 -10.02 7.41
CA TYR A 79 5.71 -10.07 6.09
C TYR A 79 6.82 -10.00 5.04
N ARG A 80 6.71 -10.82 4.00
CA ARG A 80 7.51 -10.71 2.78
C ARG A 80 6.63 -11.03 1.58
N SER A 81 6.56 -10.11 0.63
CA SER A 81 5.80 -10.31 -0.61
C SER A 81 6.51 -11.33 -1.52
N LYS A 82 5.77 -11.83 -2.52
CA LYS A 82 6.42 -12.42 -3.70
C LYS A 82 7.23 -11.34 -4.44
N VAL A 83 8.17 -11.77 -5.29
CA VAL A 83 8.85 -10.87 -6.23
C VAL A 83 7.83 -10.32 -7.22
N LEU A 84 7.78 -9.00 -7.35
CA LEU A 84 6.94 -8.26 -8.30
C LEU A 84 7.85 -7.60 -9.35
N LYS A 85 7.39 -7.48 -10.59
CA LYS A 85 8.05 -6.68 -11.63
C LYS A 85 7.16 -5.49 -11.95
N ASN A 86 7.69 -4.28 -11.85
CA ASN A 86 6.98 -3.03 -12.11
C ASN A 86 5.57 -3.01 -11.46
N PRO A 87 5.44 -3.24 -10.13
CA PRO A 87 4.13 -3.24 -9.50
C PRO A 87 3.44 -1.88 -9.64
N THR A 88 2.13 -1.92 -9.88
CA THR A 88 1.28 -0.74 -9.82
C THR A 88 0.94 -0.36 -8.38
N TRP A 89 0.47 0.85 -8.14
CA TRP A 89 -0.01 1.27 -6.81
C TRP A 89 -1.10 0.34 -6.24
N MET A 90 -1.97 -0.21 -7.10
CA MET A 90 -2.92 -1.24 -6.71
C MET A 90 -2.24 -2.49 -6.12
N LYS A 91 -1.20 -3.01 -6.80
CA LYS A 91 -0.46 -4.19 -6.29
C LYS A 91 0.27 -3.87 -4.99
N VAL A 92 0.75 -2.65 -4.85
CA VAL A 92 1.36 -2.15 -3.61
C VAL A 92 0.33 -2.13 -2.48
N ALA A 93 -0.85 -1.55 -2.70
CA ALA A 93 -1.92 -1.48 -1.70
C ALA A 93 -2.33 -2.89 -1.23
N VAL A 94 -2.44 -3.85 -2.15
CA VAL A 94 -2.67 -5.27 -1.82
C VAL A 94 -1.55 -5.83 -0.92
N CYS A 95 -0.29 -5.48 -1.19
CA CYS A 95 0.83 -5.93 -0.36
C CYS A 95 0.82 -5.26 1.02
N ALA A 96 0.45 -3.99 1.12
CA ALA A 96 0.32 -3.28 2.39
C ALA A 96 -0.82 -3.86 3.26
N GLU A 97 -1.96 -4.21 2.66
CA GLU A 97 -3.02 -4.96 3.35
C GLU A 97 -2.51 -6.31 3.88
N GLN A 98 -1.72 -7.04 3.08
CA GLN A 98 -1.14 -8.31 3.51
C GLN A 98 -0.14 -8.13 4.65
N LYS A 99 0.66 -7.05 4.63
CA LYS A 99 1.51 -6.64 5.75
C LYS A 99 0.67 -6.45 7.00
N ILE A 100 -0.32 -5.55 6.98
CA ILE A 100 -1.20 -5.24 8.13
C ILE A 100 -1.74 -6.52 8.76
N ARG A 101 -2.17 -7.50 7.96
CA ARG A 101 -2.70 -8.76 8.49
C ARG A 101 -1.65 -9.67 9.12
N LYS A 102 -0.45 -9.70 8.57
CA LYS A 102 0.65 -10.53 9.08
C LYS A 102 1.24 -9.93 10.35
N THR A 103 1.50 -8.63 10.34
CA THR A 103 2.02 -7.90 11.49
C THR A 103 0.94 -7.68 12.54
N ARG A 104 -0.35 -7.71 12.14
CA ARG A 104 -1.53 -7.39 12.96
C ARG A 104 -1.56 -5.94 13.46
N ASP A 105 -0.75 -5.08 12.83
CA ASP A 105 -0.76 -3.66 13.09
C ASP A 105 -1.96 -3.03 12.36
N PHE A 106 -3.10 -3.00 13.04
CA PHE A 106 -4.32 -2.36 12.55
C PHE A 106 -4.39 -0.87 12.91
N HIS A 107 -3.39 -0.36 13.64
CA HIS A 107 -3.31 1.05 14.00
C HIS A 107 -2.77 1.85 12.82
N HIS A 108 -1.71 1.38 12.17
CA HIS A 108 -1.15 2.04 10.99
C HIS A 108 -1.72 1.49 9.69
N CYS A 109 -2.80 2.13 9.22
CA CYS A 109 -3.54 1.69 8.05
C CYS A 109 -3.38 2.57 6.81
N PHE A 110 -2.77 3.76 6.92
CA PHE A 110 -2.54 4.66 5.79
C PHE A 110 -1.20 4.37 5.11
N LEU A 111 -1.21 4.02 3.82
CA LEU A 111 0.01 3.87 3.03
C LEU A 111 0.54 5.23 2.60
N GLU A 112 1.69 5.64 3.16
CA GLU A 112 2.26 6.97 2.92
C GLU A 112 3.45 6.94 1.94
N SER A 113 4.38 6.00 2.12
CA SER A 113 5.59 5.91 1.28
C SER A 113 6.29 4.56 1.41
N PHE A 114 7.47 4.44 0.77
CA PHE A 114 8.35 3.29 0.89
C PHE A 114 9.71 3.68 1.42
N LYS A 115 10.29 2.80 2.22
CA LYS A 115 11.68 2.90 2.66
C LYS A 115 12.50 1.83 1.95
N PHE A 116 13.44 2.25 1.09
CA PHE A 116 14.41 1.33 0.52
C PHE A 116 15.27 0.73 1.64
N LEU A 117 15.41 -0.59 1.64
CA LEU A 117 16.22 -1.30 2.63
C LEU A 117 17.56 -1.73 2.03
N ARG A 118 17.51 -2.45 0.90
CA ARG A 118 18.69 -3.07 0.27
C ARG A 118 18.36 -3.58 -1.13
N ASN A 119 19.41 -3.94 -1.88
CA ASN A 119 19.30 -4.82 -3.05
C ASN A 119 19.59 -6.27 -2.63
N GLU A 120 18.93 -7.22 -3.29
CA GLU A 120 19.10 -8.66 -3.08
C GLU A 120 19.07 -9.37 -4.44
N GLU A 121 19.84 -10.44 -4.62
CA GLU A 121 19.74 -11.29 -5.81
C GLU A 121 18.76 -12.45 -5.56
N ILE A 122 17.70 -12.54 -6.36
CA ILE A 122 16.71 -13.62 -6.26
C ILE A 122 16.57 -14.29 -7.63
N LYS A 123 17.03 -15.54 -7.73
CA LYS A 123 17.01 -16.33 -8.98
C LYS A 123 17.69 -15.61 -10.15
N GLY A 124 18.89 -15.06 -9.92
CA GLY A 124 19.69 -14.36 -10.94
C GLY A 124 19.15 -12.98 -11.33
N LYS A 125 18.25 -12.39 -10.52
CA LYS A 125 17.70 -11.05 -10.76
C LYS A 125 18.06 -10.13 -9.60
N SER A 126 18.51 -8.92 -9.92
CA SER A 126 18.64 -7.85 -8.93
C SER A 126 17.24 -7.37 -8.52
N VAL A 127 16.92 -7.51 -7.22
CA VAL A 127 15.63 -7.18 -6.62
C VAL A 127 15.83 -6.11 -5.56
N LYS A 128 15.07 -5.02 -5.65
CA LYS A 128 15.04 -3.97 -4.63
C LYS A 128 14.09 -4.38 -3.49
N VAL A 129 14.55 -4.32 -2.25
CA VAL A 129 13.76 -4.64 -1.07
C VAL A 129 13.33 -3.35 -0.38
N TYR A 130 12.04 -3.21 -0.13
CA TYR A 130 11.43 -2.04 0.51
C TYR A 130 10.64 -2.44 1.76
N ASP A 131 10.55 -1.56 2.74
CA ASP A 131 9.50 -1.57 3.77
C ASP A 131 8.46 -0.50 3.46
N PHE A 132 7.25 -0.66 3.99
CA PHE A 132 6.19 0.33 3.91
C PHE A 132 6.28 1.32 5.07
N SER A 133 6.23 2.61 4.76
CA SER A 133 5.95 3.66 5.73
C SER A 133 4.42 3.80 5.85
N MET A 134 3.90 3.57 7.06
CA MET A 134 2.47 3.53 7.32
C MET A 134 2.09 4.55 8.38
N GLY A 135 1.04 5.34 8.12
CA GLY A 135 0.44 6.31 9.04
C GLY A 135 -0.81 5.76 9.74
N SER A 136 -1.25 6.46 10.80
CA SER A 136 -2.41 6.14 11.66
C SER A 136 -3.48 7.21 11.62
#